data_AF-A0A699XKG2-F1
#
_entry.id   AF-A0A699XKG2-F1
#
_cell.length_a   1.000
_cell.length_b   1.000
_cell.length_c   1.000
_cell.angle_alpha   90.00
_cell.angle_beta   90.00
_cell.angle_gamma   90.00
#
_symmetry.space_group_name_H-M   'P 1'
#
loop_
_entity.id
_entity.type
_entity.pdbx_description
1 polymer ?
#
loop_
_entity_poly.entity_id
_entity_poly.type
_entity_poly.pdbx_seq_one_letter_code
_entity_poly.pdbx_strand_id
1 'polypeptide(L)' 'MVLSKMKGVDETFLGSTVEKAVIIVPAYFNDLQRQSTKDAATVAGLDVIRLINEPTGAAIAYALDQRPSKKGTIN' A
#
# COMPACT_ATOMS: atom_id res chain seq x y z
N MET A 1 -8.89 0.27 15.06
CA MET A 1 -8.89 0.80 13.68
C MET A 1 -7.48 1.20 13.29
N VAL A 2 -6.73 0.35 12.58
CA VAL A 2 -5.36 0.67 12.12
C VAL A 2 -5.41 1.36 10.75
N LEU A 3 -6.14 0.79 9.78
CA LEU A 3 -6.23 1.33 8.43
C LEU A 3 -6.81 2.76 8.40
N SER A 4 -7.85 3.03 9.20
CA SER A 4 -8.41 4.39 9.32
C SER A 4 -7.40 5.39 9.91
N LYS A 5 -6.54 4.94 10.83
CA LYS A 5 -5.47 5.79 11.38
C LYS A 5 -4.41 6.08 10.32
N MET A 6 -3.98 5.06 9.56
CA MET A 6 -3.00 5.24 8.48
C MET A 6 -3.54 6.18 7.40
N LYS A 7 -4.80 6.01 6.99
CA LYS A 7 -5.49 6.95 6.10
C LYS A 7 -5.42 8.39 6.61
N GLY A 8 -5.76 8.64 7.88
CA GLY A 8 -5.72 9.98 8.46
C GLY A 8 -4.31 10.60 8.52
N VAL A 9 -3.27 9.78 8.75
CA VAL A 9 -1.87 10.23 8.69
C VAL A 9 -1.51 10.68 7.27
N ASP A 10 -1.85 9.88 6.26
CA ASP A 10 -1.54 10.18 4.87
C ASP A 10 -2.34 11.39 4.36
N GLU A 11 -3.62 11.50 4.71
CA GLU A 11 -4.47 12.66 4.37
C GLU A 11 -3.94 13.96 4.99
N THR A 12 -3.44 13.89 6.24
CA THR A 12 -2.81 15.04 6.90
C THR A 12 -1.51 15.43 6.20
N PHE A 13 -0.70 14.45 5.79
CA PHE A 13 0.56 14.69 5.09
C PHE A 13 0.35 15.26 3.68
N LEU A 14 -0.65 14.77 2.94
CA LEU A 14 -0.93 15.17 1.56
C LEU A 14 -1.82 16.41 1.47
N GLY A 15 -2.60 16.72 2.50
CA GLY A 15 -3.60 17.79 2.48
C GLY A 15 -4.82 17.48 1.60
N SER A 16 -5.03 16.21 1.27
CA SER A 16 -6.10 15.74 0.37
C SER A 16 -6.64 14.39 0.83
N THR A 17 -7.90 14.09 0.50
CA THR A 17 -8.53 12.80 0.78
C THR A 17 -7.81 11.63 0.10
N VAL A 18 -7.62 10.53 0.82
CA VAL A 18 -7.04 9.29 0.30
C VAL A 18 -8.15 8.25 0.16
N GLU A 19 -8.47 7.93 -1.09
CA GLU A 19 -9.60 7.03 -1.40
C GLU A 19 -9.14 5.63 -1.80
N LYS A 20 -7.92 5.48 -2.31
CA LYS A 20 -7.44 4.23 -2.90
C LYS A 20 -6.13 3.79 -2.26
N ALA A 21 -5.98 2.48 -2.09
CA ALA A 21 -4.78 1.91 -1.50
C ALA A 21 -4.37 0.59 -2.17
N VAL A 22 -3.05 0.34 -2.13
CA VAL A 22 -2.48 -1.00 -2.29
C VAL A 22 -2.10 -1.49 -0.89
N ILE A 23 -2.54 -2.69 -0.53
CA ILE A 23 -2.30 -3.24 0.81
C ILE A 23 -1.45 -4.49 0.70
N ILE A 24 -0.44 -4.57 1.54
CA ILE A 24 0.44 -5.74 1.67
C ILE A 24 -0.21 -6.77 2.59
N VAL A 25 -0.17 -8.05 2.19
CA VAL A 25 -0.60 -9.20 3.02
C VAL A 25 0.47 -10.29 3.06
N PRO A 26 0.52 -11.12 4.12
CA PRO A 26 1.43 -12.26 4.17
C PRO A 26 1.21 -13.20 2.98
N ALA A 27 2.30 -13.73 2.42
CA ALA A 27 2.24 -14.59 1.24
C ALA A 27 1.44 -15.88 1.45
N TYR A 28 1.31 -16.33 2.70
CA TYR A 28 0.59 -17.54 3.08
C TYR A 28 -0.87 -17.29 3.48
N PHE A 29 -1.38 -16.05 3.35
CA PHE A 29 -2.80 -15.79 3.58
C PHE A 29 -3.66 -16.55 2.56
N ASN A 30 -4.66 -17.25 3.07
CA ASN A 30 -5.68 -17.87 2.24
C ASN A 30 -6.70 -16.82 1.72
N ASP A 31 -7.62 -17.26 0.87
CA ASP A 31 -8.60 -16.37 0.24
C ASP A 31 -9.52 -15.67 1.25
N LEU A 32 -9.92 -16.37 2.32
CA LEU A 32 -10.76 -15.78 3.36
C LEU A 32 -10.04 -14.66 4.10
N GLN A 33 -8.79 -14.88 4.52
CA GLN A 33 -7.97 -13.87 5.20
C GLN A 33 -7.70 -12.66 4.29
N ARG A 34 -7.48 -12.91 2.99
CA ARG A 34 -7.34 -11.86 1.98
C ARG A 34 -8.64 -11.05 1.84
N GLN A 35 -9.79 -11.72 1.79
CA GLN A 35 -11.08 -11.04 1.69
C GLN A 35 -11.36 -10.23 2.95
N SER A 36 -11.16 -10.79 4.15
CA SER A 36 -11.32 -10.06 5.41
C SER A 36 -10.40 -8.82 5.49
N THR A 37 -9.21 -8.88 4.89
CA THR A 37 -8.32 -7.71 4.79
C THR A 37 -8.91 -6.62 3.88
N LYS A 38 -9.51 -7.00 2.74
CA LYS A 38 -10.21 -6.04 1.87
C LYS A 38 -11.43 -5.45 2.57
N ASP A 39 -12.21 -6.28 3.26
CA ASP A 39 -13.40 -5.82 3.98
C ASP A 39 -13.01 -4.81 5.07
N ALA A 40 -11.91 -5.06 5.79
CA ALA A 40 -11.36 -4.10 6.75
C ALA A 40 -10.96 -2.76 6.11
N ALA A 41 -10.44 -2.79 4.88
CA ALA A 41 -10.12 -1.58 4.12
C ALA A 41 -11.37 -0.83 3.67
N THR A 42 -12.40 -1.55 3.21
CA THR A 42 -13.71 -0.97 2.88
C THR A 42 -14.33 -0.26 4.08
N VAL A 43 -14.28 -0.88 5.27
CA VAL A 43 -14.73 -0.26 6.53
C VAL A 43 -13.93 0.99 6.87
N ALA A 44 -12.64 1.05 6.47
CA ALA A 44 -11.81 2.24 6.63
C ALA A 44 -12.02 3.31 5.53
N GLY A 45 -12.92 3.07 4.56
CA GLY A 45 -13.17 3.98 3.44
C GLY A 45 -12.02 4.02 2.44
N LEU A 46 -11.37 2.88 2.20
CA LEU A 46 -10.30 2.70 1.21
C LEU A 46 -10.73 1.67 0.16
N ASP A 47 -10.67 2.06 -1.10
CA ASP A 47 -10.80 1.16 -2.25
C ASP A 47 -9.46 0.44 -2.50
N VAL A 48 -9.47 -0.88 -2.41
CA VAL A 48 -8.27 -1.71 -2.53
C VAL A 48 -8.02 -2.03 -4.00
N ILE A 49 -7.10 -1.28 -4.61
CA ILE A 49 -6.68 -1.50 -6.01
C ILE A 49 -6.04 -2.88 -6.16
N ARG A 50 -5.20 -3.27 -5.20
CA ARG A 50 -4.48 -4.55 -5.22
C ARG A 50 -4.08 -4.97 -3.81
N LEU A 51 -4.20 -6.27 -3.55
CA LEU A 51 -3.45 -6.93 -2.48
C LEU A 51 -2.15 -7.49 -3.06
N ILE A 52 -1.03 -7.09 -2.48
CA ILE A 52 0.30 -7.60 -2.86
C ILE A 52 0.87 -8.48 -1.75
N ASN A 53 1.65 -9.49 -2.13
CA ASN A 53 2.34 -10.31 -1.15
C ASN A 53 3.48 -9.51 -0.53
N GLU A 54 3.66 -9.63 0.78
CA GLU A 54 4.74 -8.98 1.53
C GLU A 54 6.15 -9.21 0.95
N PRO A 55 6.61 -10.45 0.67
CA PRO A 55 7.93 -10.64 0.07
C PRO A 55 8.07 -9.96 -1.30
N THR A 56 6.99 -9.85 -2.06
CA THR A 56 6.99 -9.12 -3.33
C THR A 56 7.11 -7.62 -3.11
N GLY A 57 6.37 -7.06 -2.13
CA GLY A 57 6.50 -5.66 -1.74
C GLY A 57 7.91 -5.30 -1.28
N ALA A 58 8.51 -6.14 -0.44
CA ALA A 58 9.90 -5.99 0.00
C ALA A 58 10.90 -6.06 -1.16
N ALA A 59 10.72 -7.01 -2.09
CA ALA A 59 11.57 -7.13 -3.27
C ALA A 59 11.47 -5.90 -4.20
N ILE A 60 10.27 -5.34 -4.38
CA ILE A 60 10.07 -4.10 -5.15
C ILE A 60 10.79 -2.94 -4.46
N ALA A 61 10.65 -2.78 -3.15
CA ALA A 61 11.32 -1.73 -2.40
C ALA A 61 12.84 -1.83 -2.52
N TYR A 62 13.41 -3.03 -2.35
CA TYR A 62 14.84 -3.28 -2.52
C TYR A 62 15.32 -2.98 -3.95
N ALA A 63 14.56 -3.39 -4.96
CA ALA A 63 14.90 -3.13 -6.35
C ALA A 63 14.86 -1.62 -6.69
N LEU A 64 13.97 -0.85 -6.05
CA LEU A 64 13.90 0.61 -6.23
C LEU A 64 15.05 1.33 -5.52
N ASP A 65 15.43 0.88 -4.32
CA ASP A 65 16.55 1.44 -3.55
C ASP A 65 17.91 1.22 -4.25
N GLN A 66 18.12 0.03 -4.83
CA GLN A 66 19.35 -0.27 -5.56
C GLN A 66 19.48 0.42 -6.92
N ARG A 67 18.46 1.15 -7.40
CA ARG A 67 18.58 1.88 -8.67
C ARG A 67 19.51 3.08 -8.46
N PRO A 68 20.66 3.15 -9.16
CA PRO A 68 21.49 4.35 -9.10
C PRO A 68 20.64 5.54 -9.53
N SER A 69 20.68 6.61 -8.74
CA SER A 69 19.93 7.84 -8.99
C SER A 69 20.28 8.36 -10.38
N LYS A 70 19.48 8.03 -11.39
CA LYS A 70 19.49 8.75 -12.66
C LYS A 70 18.94 10.15 -12.35
N LYS A 71 19.82 11.07 -11.95
CA LYS A 71 19.63 12.50 -12.18
C LYS A 71 19.47 12.65 -13.69
N GLY A 72 18.24 12.59 -14.16
CA GLY A 72 17.90 12.97 -15.53
C GLY A 72 18.12 14.46 -15.65
N THR A 73 19.32 14.86 -16.06
CA THR A 73 19.54 16.18 -16.64
C THR A 73 18.81 16.17 -17.98
N ILE A 74 17.58 16.68 -17.99
CA ILE A 74 16.95 17.17 -19.21
C ILE A 74 17.62 18.51 -19.52
N ASN A 75 18.63 18.46 -20.40
CA ASN A 75 19.08 19.61 -21.18
C ASN A 75 18.18 19.74 -22.40
#